data_AF-A0AAD9F7T4-F1
#
_entry.id   AF-A0AAD9F7T4-F1
#
_cell.length_a   1.000
_cell.length_b   1.000
_cell.length_c   1.000
_cell.angle_alpha   90.00
_cell.angle_beta   90.00
_cell.angle_gamma   90.00
#
_symmetry.space_group_name_H-M   'P 1'
#
loop_
_entity.id
_entity.type
_entity.pdbx_description
1 polymer ?
#
loop_
_entity_poly.entity_id
_entity_poly.type
_entity_poly.pdbx_seq_one_letter_code
_entity_poly.pdbx_strand_id
1 'polypeptide(L)'
;MEERRSRYELENKQEEADTIIVQQVLGCAGEAHQISVVSDDTDVFVLLLHHYHQAGRDVPLIMESPRKERAIVDIKATLSKHSEIVENLLPAHAISGCDTVASYYGF
;
A
#
# COMPACT_ATOMS: atom_id res chain seq x y z
N MET A 1 19.46 30.68 -2.31
CA MET A 1 18.15 30.65 -1.64
C MET A 1 17.26 29.77 -2.48
N GLU A 2 17.18 28.50 -2.12
CA GLU A 2 16.45 27.48 -2.88
C GLU A 2 14.98 27.57 -2.48
N GLU A 3 14.11 27.89 -3.44
CA GLU A 3 12.67 27.90 -3.25
C GLU A 3 12.20 26.51 -2.81
N ARG A 4 11.78 26.40 -1.54
CA ARG A 4 10.88 25.32 -1.11
C ARG A 4 9.60 25.45 -1.93
N ARG A 5 9.52 24.75 -3.07
CA ARG A 5 8.25 24.46 -3.73
C ARG A 5 7.35 23.81 -2.68
N SER A 6 6.35 24.56 -2.23
CA SER A 6 5.29 24.04 -1.38
C SER A 6 4.70 22.82 -2.06
N ARG A 7 4.66 21.68 -1.36
CA ARG A 7 4.16 20.38 -1.82
C ARG A 7 2.63 20.37 -1.92
N TYR A 8 2.03 21.38 -2.57
CA TYR A 8 0.58 21.46 -2.80
C TYR A 8 0.06 20.28 -3.64
N GLU A 9 0.91 19.66 -4.46
CA GLU A 9 0.56 18.45 -5.23
C GLU A 9 0.39 17.18 -4.36
N LEU A 10 0.70 17.26 -3.06
CA LEU A 10 0.47 16.20 -2.08
C LEU A 10 -0.72 16.49 -1.15
N GLU A 11 -1.47 17.57 -1.37
CA GLU A 11 -2.73 17.80 -0.64
C GLU A 11 -3.80 16.79 -1.11
N ASN A 12 -3.96 15.73 -0.33
CA ASN A 12 -5.09 14.82 -0.44
C ASN A 12 -6.22 15.29 0.50
N LYS A 13 -7.47 15.31 0.01
CA LYS A 13 -8.69 15.56 0.80
C LYS A 13 -9.33 14.28 1.34
N GLN A 14 -8.78 13.11 0.99
CA GLN A 14 -9.17 11.81 1.52
C GLN A 14 -8.44 11.60 2.85
N GLU A 15 -9.22 11.56 3.92
CA GLU A 15 -8.75 11.61 5.32
C GLU A 15 -8.32 10.23 5.86
N GLU A 16 -8.45 9.15 5.09
CA GLU A 16 -8.15 7.80 5.58
C GLU A 16 -6.65 7.49 5.55
N ALA A 17 -6.15 6.97 6.67
CA ALA A 17 -4.72 6.78 6.91
C ALA A 17 -4.07 5.80 5.94
N ASP A 18 -4.79 4.77 5.52
CA ASP A 18 -4.35 3.76 4.56
C ASP A 18 -3.97 4.37 3.20
N THR A 19 -4.82 5.24 2.65
CA THR A 19 -4.57 5.95 1.39
C THR A 19 -3.39 6.92 1.50
N ILE A 20 -3.27 7.62 2.64
CA ILE A 20 -2.16 8.54 2.92
C ILE A 20 -0.82 7.78 2.99
N ILE A 21 -0.80 6.65 3.68
CA ILE A 21 0.39 5.79 3.80
C ILE A 21 0.85 5.35 2.41
N VAL A 22 -0.06 4.83 1.59
CA VAL A 22 0.27 4.33 0.24
C VAL A 22 0.79 5.47 -0.65
N GLN A 23 0.16 6.65 -0.60
CA GLN A 23 0.61 7.82 -1.35
C GLN A 23 2.02 8.26 -0.93
N GLN A 24 2.32 8.25 0.37
CA GLN A 24 3.66 8.58 0.88
C GLN A 24 4.71 7.56 0.42
N VAL A 25 4.38 6.27 0.42
CA VAL A 25 5.26 5.21 -0.11
C VAL A 25 5.61 5.49 -1.57
N LEU A 26 4.61 5.81 -2.41
CA LEU A 26 4.83 6.14 -3.82
C LEU A 26 5.65 7.43 -4.01
N GLY A 27 5.43 8.43 -3.15
CA GLY A 27 6.17 9.70 -3.19
C GLY A 27 7.64 9.55 -2.80
N CYS A 28 7.94 8.68 -1.83
CA CYS A 28 9.30 8.42 -1.36
C CYS A 28 10.07 7.40 -2.21
N ALA A 29 9.38 6.61 -3.05
CA ALA A 29 9.96 5.52 -3.82
C ALA A 29 11.07 5.92 -4.79
N GLY A 30 11.14 7.20 -5.20
CA GLY A 30 12.21 7.70 -6.09
C GLY A 30 13.51 8.07 -5.37
N GLU A 31 13.47 8.28 -4.05
CA GLU A 31 14.59 8.83 -3.27
C GLU A 31 15.09 7.84 -2.20
N ALA A 32 14.23 6.91 -1.76
CA ALA A 32 14.54 5.98 -0.69
C ALA A 32 15.32 4.75 -1.17
N HIS A 33 16.27 4.29 -0.35
CA HIS A 33 16.95 3.00 -0.56
C HIS A 33 16.07 1.80 -0.21
N GLN A 34 15.19 1.96 0.78
CA GLN A 34 14.21 0.97 1.24
C GLN A 34 13.10 1.71 1.98
N ILE A 35 11.88 1.18 1.91
CA ILE A 35 10.72 1.69 2.63
C ILE A 35 10.18 0.59 3.55
N SER A 36 9.89 0.95 4.81
CA SER A 36 9.16 0.10 5.75
C SER A 36 7.83 0.74 6.09
N VAL A 37 6.75 -0.02 5.95
CA VAL A 37 5.40 0.38 6.36
C VAL A 37 5.02 -0.41 7.60
N VAL A 38 4.83 0.26 8.72
CA VAL A 38 4.38 -0.37 9.96
C VAL A 38 2.85 -0.42 9.96
N SER A 39 2.27 -1.59 9.71
CA SER A 39 0.82 -1.81 9.74
C SER A 39 0.49 -3.31 9.87
N ASP A 40 -0.62 -3.61 10.55
CA ASP A 40 -1.25 -4.94 10.61
C ASP A 40 -2.57 -4.98 9.80
N ASP A 41 -2.87 -3.90 9.08
CA ASP A 41 -4.13 -3.68 8.38
C ASP A 41 -4.12 -4.31 6.97
N THR A 42 -5.18 -5.03 6.64
CA THR A 42 -5.32 -5.71 5.33
C THR A 42 -5.60 -4.72 4.21
N ASP A 43 -6.28 -3.60 4.48
CA ASP A 43 -6.58 -2.57 3.48
C ASP A 43 -5.28 -1.93 3.00
N VAL A 44 -4.37 -1.61 3.94
CA VAL A 44 -3.01 -1.14 3.64
C VAL A 44 -2.26 -2.17 2.79
N PHE A 45 -2.30 -3.45 3.16
CA PHE A 45 -1.60 -4.50 2.41
C PHE A 45 -2.10 -4.60 0.96
N VAL A 46 -3.41 -4.66 0.75
CA VAL A 46 -4.02 -4.77 -0.58
C VAL A 46 -3.74 -3.53 -1.43
N LEU A 47 -3.84 -2.34 -0.84
CA LEU A 47 -3.55 -1.08 -1.53
C LEU A 47 -2.06 -0.96 -1.91
N LEU A 48 -1.14 -1.37 -1.03
CA LEU A 48 0.29 -1.40 -1.34
C LEU A 48 0.57 -2.32 -2.53
N LEU A 49 0.02 -3.54 -2.55
CA LEU A 49 0.21 -4.46 -3.67
C LEU A 49 -0.32 -3.85 -4.98
N HIS A 50 -1.54 -3.34 -4.98
CA HIS A 50 -2.18 -2.78 -6.17
C HIS A 50 -1.41 -1.59 -6.73
N HIS A 51 -1.14 -0.58 -5.89
CA HIS A 51 -0.54 0.66 -6.35
C HIS A 51 0.96 0.54 -6.59
N TYR A 52 1.69 -0.30 -5.84
CA TYR A 52 3.10 -0.57 -6.12
C TYR A 52 3.25 -1.29 -7.47
N HIS A 53 2.38 -2.26 -7.75
CA HIS A 53 2.36 -2.97 -9.04
C HIS A 53 2.11 -2.01 -10.21
N GLN A 54 1.08 -1.16 -10.10
CA GLN A 54 0.75 -0.17 -11.14
C GLN A 54 1.84 0.89 -11.33
N ALA A 55 2.51 1.30 -10.26
CA ALA A 55 3.53 2.35 -10.32
C ALA A 55 4.85 1.87 -10.94
N GLY A 56 5.04 0.54 -11.15
CA GLY A 56 6.24 -0.02 -11.77
C GLY A 56 7.52 0.32 -11.02
N ARG A 57 7.45 0.49 -9.70
CA ARG A 57 8.58 0.87 -8.85
C ARG A 57 9.42 -0.35 -8.49
N ASP A 58 10.71 -0.11 -8.23
CA ASP A 58 11.66 -1.18 -7.89
C ASP A 58 12.28 -1.03 -6.48
N VAL A 59 11.82 -0.05 -5.71
CA VAL A 59 12.32 0.19 -4.35
C VAL A 59 11.95 -0.97 -3.44
N PRO A 60 12.88 -1.53 -2.64
CA PRO A 60 12.55 -2.51 -1.62
C PRO A 60 11.47 -1.97 -0.67
N LEU A 61 10.37 -2.70 -0.56
CA LEU A 61 9.22 -2.33 0.26
C LEU A 61 8.83 -3.51 1.15
N ILE A 62 8.92 -3.28 2.45
CA ILE A 62 8.43 -4.23 3.46
C ILE A 62 7.25 -3.63 4.21
N MET A 63 6.32 -4.50 4.60
CA MET A 63 5.26 -4.20 5.54
C MET A 63 5.51 -5.01 6.81
N GLU A 64 5.57 -4.34 7.95
CA GLU A 64 5.87 -4.95 9.24
C GLU A 64 4.73 -4.71 10.24
N SER A 65 4.41 -5.73 11.01
CA SER A 65 3.45 -5.61 12.11
C SER A 65 3.96 -4.65 13.19
N PRO A 66 3.09 -3.78 13.76
CA PRO A 66 3.43 -2.97 14.94
C PRO A 66 3.68 -3.82 16.21
N ARG A 67 3.21 -5.07 16.23
CA ARG A 67 3.49 -6.02 17.32
C ARG A 67 4.78 -6.77 17.05
N LYS A 68 5.64 -6.86 18.08
CA LYS A 68 6.90 -7.61 18.03
C LYS A 68 6.66 -9.08 17.69
N GLU A 69 7.63 -9.68 16.98
CA GLU A 69 7.66 -11.11 16.59
C GLU A 69 6.56 -11.57 15.61
N ARG A 70 5.86 -10.64 14.99
CA ARG A 70 4.90 -10.93 13.91
C ARG A 70 5.55 -10.86 12.53
N ALA A 71 4.76 -11.23 11.52
CA ALA A 71 5.19 -11.32 10.14
C ALA A 71 5.74 -10.00 9.61
N ILE A 72 6.82 -10.12 8.83
CA ILE A 72 7.32 -9.09 7.93
C ILE A 72 7.02 -9.59 6.53
N VAL A 73 6.31 -8.78 5.76
CA VAL A 73 5.89 -9.11 4.40
C VAL A 73 6.71 -8.28 3.42
N ASP A 74 7.46 -8.96 2.55
CA ASP A 74 8.09 -8.32 1.40
C ASP A 74 7.04 -8.15 0.30
N ILE A 75 6.68 -6.90 0.01
CA ILE A 75 5.64 -6.57 -0.96
C ILE A 75 6.06 -6.98 -2.37
N LYS A 76 7.33 -6.74 -2.74
CA LYS A 76 7.85 -7.06 -4.08
C LYS A 76 7.94 -8.56 -4.30
N ALA A 77 8.40 -9.31 -3.30
CA ALA A 77 8.43 -10.77 -3.35
C ALA A 77 7.00 -11.34 -3.44
N THR A 78 6.04 -10.76 -2.71
CA THR A 78 4.63 -11.16 -2.76
C THR A 78 4.03 -10.94 -4.15
N LEU A 79 4.26 -9.77 -4.76
CA LEU A 79 3.85 -9.50 -6.14
C LEU A 79 4.42 -10.49 -7.13
N SER A 80 5.70 -10.82 -6.99
CA SER A 80 6.39 -11.75 -7.88
C SER A 80 5.85 -13.18 -7.75
N LYS A 81 5.51 -13.60 -6.52
CA LYS A 81 4.97 -14.92 -6.20
C LYS A 81 3.51 -15.08 -6.63
N HIS A 82 2.73 -14.00 -6.61
CA HIS A 82 1.28 -14.00 -6.82
C HIS A 82 0.86 -13.15 -8.02
N SER A 83 1.73 -13.03 -9.03
CA SER A 83 1.52 -12.18 -10.20
C SER A 83 0.24 -12.48 -10.97
N GLU A 84 -0.21 -13.74 -10.96
CA GLU A 84 -1.44 -14.17 -11.66
C GLU A 84 -2.74 -13.67 -11.01
N ILE A 85 -2.70 -13.31 -9.72
CA ILE A 85 -3.91 -12.96 -8.95
C ILE A 85 -3.90 -11.51 -8.43
N VAL A 86 -2.75 -10.84 -8.41
CA VAL A 86 -2.61 -9.53 -7.75
C VAL A 86 -3.51 -8.46 -8.35
N GLU A 87 -3.68 -8.46 -9.68
CA GLU A 87 -4.57 -7.50 -10.37
C GLU A 87 -6.02 -7.62 -9.91
N ASN A 88 -6.44 -8.83 -9.49
CA ASN A 88 -7.79 -9.11 -9.04
C ASN A 88 -7.96 -8.99 -7.52
N LEU A 89 -6.89 -8.76 -6.77
CA LEU A 89 -6.96 -8.76 -5.30
C LEU A 89 -7.75 -7.56 -4.76
N LEU A 90 -7.56 -6.37 -5.31
CA LEU A 90 -8.31 -5.17 -4.89
C LEU A 90 -9.82 -5.30 -5.20
N PRO A 91 -10.24 -5.71 -6.41
CA PRO A 91 -11.65 -6.02 -6.67
C PRO A 91 -12.21 -7.13 -5.77
N ALA A 92 -11.43 -8.19 -5.52
CA ALA A 92 -11.85 -9.28 -4.65
C ALA A 92 -12.07 -8.79 -3.21
N HIS A 93 -11.16 -7.95 -2.70
CA HIS A 93 -11.26 -7.34 -1.37
C HIS A 93 -12.53 -6.48 -1.21
N ALA A 94 -12.86 -5.68 -2.24
CA ALA A 94 -14.10 -4.91 -2.27
C ALA A 94 -15.37 -5.79 -2.30
N ILE A 95 -15.31 -6.98 -2.93
CA ILE A 95 -16.46 -7.90 -2.96
C ILE A 95 -16.58 -8.69 -1.65
N SER A 96 -15.46 -9.10 -1.05
CA SER A 96 -15.44 -9.81 0.24
C SER A 96 -15.82 -8.92 1.42
N GLY A 97 -15.90 -7.61 1.21
CA GLY A 97 -16.13 -6.59 2.22
C GLY A 97 -14.82 -6.04 2.78
N CYS A 98 -14.74 -4.72 2.82
CA CYS A 98 -13.70 -3.96 3.51
C CYS A 98 -14.34 -2.77 4.24
N ASP A 99 -13.55 -1.89 4.85
CA ASP A 99 -14.10 -0.81 5.68
C ASP A 99 -15.06 0.12 4.91
N THR A 100 -14.92 0.20 3.59
CA THR A 100 -15.75 1.06 2.72
C THR A 100 -16.98 0.37 2.13
N VAL A 101 -17.07 -0.97 2.17
CA VAL A 101 -18.14 -1.72 1.49
C VAL A 101 -18.57 -2.96 2.27
N ALA A 102 -19.89 -3.21 2.31
CA ALA A 102 -20.44 -4.43 2.90
C ALA A 102 -20.07 -5.67 2.08
N SER A 103 -19.99 -6.83 2.74
CA SER A 103 -19.79 -8.12 2.09
C SER A 103 -21.12 -8.78 1.68
N TYR A 104 -21.05 -9.66 0.70
CA TYR A 104 -22.16 -10.57 0.41
C TYR A 104 -22.29 -11.62 1.52
N TYR A 105 -23.52 -11.87 1.97
CA TYR A 105 -23.79 -12.94 2.91
C TYR A 105 -23.48 -14.31 2.28
N GLY A 106 -22.62 -15.10 2.92
CA GLY A 106 -22.29 -16.47 2.51
C GLY A 106 -21.11 -16.62 1.55
N PHE A 107 -20.33 -15.55 1.33
CA PHE A 107 -18.96 -15.66 0.82
C PHE A 107 -18.00 -16.15 1.91
#